data_AF-B8CG88-F1
#
_entry.id   AF-B8CG88-F1
#
_cell.length_a   1.000
_cell.length_b   1.000
_cell.length_c   1.000
_cell.angle_alpha   90.00
_cell.angle_beta   90.00
_cell.angle_gamma   90.00
#
_symmetry.space_group_name_H-M   'P 1'
#
loop_
_entity.id
_entity.type
_entity.pdbx_description
1 polymer ?
#
loop_
_entity_poly.entity_id
_entity_poly.type
_entity_poly.pdbx_seq_one_letter_code
_entity_poly.pdbx_strand_id
1 'polypeptide(L)'
;MSSSASITPRLAASDSSGSVYKPKRCLSAYNLYYRFKRSKILDACAAGNDDKANIEHLLKTTPGLEAHPHDISSMHKTSMYELCREIIKDDMKDDLLPRDTSKRSHTKTHGAMTFVAMGKIMSTMWKEQDDEIKQIFRDLAEQGRKEYQKLLKDLDVDVKELRTKKCSSKKIKVKEPEEEAKIKEKPPLPEVLHHHAIVSVSDSDDQHEDEVQLPLFDFAFMQDHPLGNVDHSPDNLEQSFCRQCAPTRSRMSLVFHNVSMEPIESLNTVSTSSDEDESDNVSSYDFLKLICHLDEALEQAM
;
A
#
# COMPACT_ATOMS: atom_id res chain seq x y z
N MET A 1 -8.65 7.23 -21.00
CA MET A 1 -7.54 6.31 -21.28
C MET A 1 -6.26 6.96 -20.78
N SER A 2 -5.93 6.74 -19.50
CA SER A 2 -4.71 7.28 -18.91
C SER A 2 -3.51 6.49 -19.45
N SER A 3 -2.59 7.17 -20.13
CA SER A 3 -1.32 6.58 -20.54
C SER A 3 -0.48 6.23 -19.31
N SER A 4 -0.62 5.01 -18.82
CA SER A 4 0.33 4.41 -17.86
C SER A 4 1.65 4.23 -18.59
N ALA A 5 2.52 5.25 -18.51
CA ALA A 5 3.91 5.10 -18.89
C ALA A 5 4.51 3.99 -18.01
N SER A 6 4.77 2.82 -18.60
CA SER A 6 5.41 1.69 -17.94
C SER A 6 6.70 2.15 -17.29
N ILE A 7 6.66 2.35 -15.97
CA ILE A 7 7.80 2.75 -15.17
C ILE A 7 8.66 1.51 -15.05
N THR A 8 9.49 1.27 -16.07
CA THR A 8 10.64 0.39 -15.89
C THR A 8 11.37 0.90 -14.66
N PRO A 9 11.65 0.05 -13.65
CA PRO A 9 12.39 0.47 -12.48
C PRO A 9 13.73 0.97 -12.98
N ARG A 10 13.83 2.29 -13.11
CA ARG A 10 15.00 2.99 -13.59
C ARG A 10 16.04 2.72 -12.53
N LEU A 11 16.89 1.72 -12.78
CA LEU A 11 18.07 1.42 -11.98
C LEU A 11 18.74 2.78 -11.75
N ALA A 12 18.59 3.27 -10.53
CA ALA A 12 18.83 4.65 -10.20
C ALA A 12 20.26 4.97 -10.63
N ALA A 13 20.39 5.88 -11.59
CA ALA A 13 21.68 6.37 -12.03
C ALA A 13 22.45 6.76 -10.77
N SER A 14 23.65 6.18 -10.63
CA SER A 14 24.49 6.30 -9.45
C SER A 14 24.51 7.73 -8.93
N ASP A 15 23.99 7.95 -7.72
CA ASP A 15 24.26 9.19 -7.01
C ASP A 15 25.78 9.37 -6.96
N SER A 16 26.24 10.60 -7.14
CA SER A 16 27.66 10.99 -7.26
C SER A 16 28.53 10.66 -6.03
N SER A 17 27.96 9.97 -5.03
CA SER A 17 28.64 9.54 -3.81
C SER A 17 29.54 8.31 -4.00
N GLY A 18 29.52 7.65 -5.16
CA GLY A 18 30.36 6.46 -5.43
C GLY A 18 30.03 5.25 -4.55
N SER A 19 28.93 5.30 -3.81
CA SER A 19 28.45 4.19 -2.99
C SER A 19 27.61 3.23 -3.84
N VAL A 20 27.86 1.93 -3.69
CA VAL A 20 27.07 0.88 -4.34
C VAL A 20 25.65 0.94 -3.74
N TYR A 21 24.65 1.29 -4.56
CA TYR A 21 23.26 1.37 -4.11
C TYR A 21 22.75 -0.02 -3.72
N LYS A 22 22.47 -0.22 -2.43
CA LYS A 22 21.84 -1.46 -1.95
C LYS A 22 20.32 -1.30 -2.04
N PRO A 23 19.60 -2.18 -2.77
CA PRO A 23 18.14 -2.15 -2.84
C PRO A 23 17.49 -2.11 -1.44
N LYS A 24 16.39 -1.36 -1.31
CA LYS A 24 15.59 -1.32 -0.07
C LYS A 24 14.79 -2.62 0.07
N ARG A 25 14.58 -3.09 1.31
CA ARG A 25 13.84 -4.33 1.61
C ARG A 25 12.41 -4.30 1.05
N CYS A 26 11.94 -5.41 0.49
CA CYS A 26 10.56 -5.58 0.05
C CYS A 26 9.52 -5.30 1.17
N LEU A 27 8.31 -4.95 0.79
CA LEU A 27 7.23 -4.60 1.71
C LEU A 27 6.51 -5.83 2.26
N SER A 28 5.97 -5.72 3.47
CA SER A 28 5.06 -6.72 4.04
C SER A 28 3.65 -6.59 3.46
N ALA A 29 2.83 -7.62 3.63
CA ALA A 29 1.42 -7.61 3.19
C ALA A 29 0.64 -6.41 3.76
N TYR A 30 0.80 -6.12 5.06
CA TYR A 30 0.18 -4.95 5.68
C TYR A 30 0.65 -3.63 5.06
N ASN A 31 1.95 -3.49 4.77
CA ASN A 31 2.47 -2.26 4.16
C ASN A 31 1.96 -2.07 2.73
N LEU A 32 1.73 -3.16 1.98
CA LEU A 32 1.10 -3.12 0.66
C LEU A 32 -0.38 -2.73 0.78
N TYR A 33 -1.13 -3.29 1.74
CA TYR A 33 -2.50 -2.87 2.04
C TYR A 33 -2.59 -1.38 2.39
N TYR A 34 -1.71 -0.91 3.29
CA TYR A 34 -1.63 0.49 3.70
C TYR A 34 -1.37 1.40 2.49
N ARG A 35 -0.45 1.00 1.62
CA ARG A 35 -0.11 1.73 0.40
C ARG A 35 -1.28 1.81 -0.57
N PHE A 36 -1.93 0.68 -0.84
CA PHE A 36 -3.11 0.60 -1.70
C PHE A 36 -4.21 1.54 -1.20
N LYS A 37 -4.63 1.40 0.06
CA LYS A 37 -5.67 2.26 0.66
C LYS A 37 -5.28 3.73 0.68
N ARG A 38 -4.01 4.03 0.98
CA ARG A 38 -3.51 5.40 0.95
C ARG A 38 -3.56 6.00 -0.46
N SER A 39 -3.30 5.21 -1.50
CA SER A 39 -3.44 5.68 -2.89
C SER A 39 -4.88 6.08 -3.17
N LYS A 40 -5.85 5.22 -2.82
CA LYS A 40 -7.29 5.52 -3.02
C LYS A 40 -7.73 6.79 -2.27
N ILE A 41 -7.21 7.03 -1.06
CA ILE A 41 -7.48 8.28 -0.33
C ILE A 41 -6.90 9.49 -1.08
N LEU A 42 -5.66 9.40 -1.58
CA LEU A 42 -5.07 10.49 -2.34
C LEU A 42 -5.84 10.77 -3.64
N ASP A 43 -6.32 9.74 -4.31
CA ASP A 43 -7.14 9.86 -5.51
C ASP A 43 -8.49 10.54 -5.19
N ALA A 44 -9.14 10.17 -4.09
CA ALA A 44 -10.36 10.82 -3.62
C ALA A 44 -10.14 12.30 -3.25
N CYS A 45 -9.04 12.62 -2.56
CA CYS A 45 -8.66 14.00 -2.24
C CYS A 45 -8.37 14.81 -3.51
N ALA A 46 -7.70 14.22 -4.50
CA ALA A 46 -7.43 14.87 -5.78
C ALA A 46 -8.73 15.14 -6.57
N ALA A 47 -9.76 14.32 -6.38
CA ALA A 47 -11.10 14.52 -6.94
C ALA A 47 -11.96 15.53 -6.17
N GLY A 48 -11.47 16.10 -5.07
CA GLY A 48 -12.22 17.05 -4.23
C GLY A 48 -13.19 16.37 -3.24
N ASN A 49 -13.10 15.06 -3.06
CA ASN A 49 -13.91 14.30 -2.10
C ASN A 49 -13.12 14.05 -0.80
N ASP A 50 -12.57 15.11 -0.20
CA ASP A 50 -11.68 15.03 0.96
C ASP A 50 -12.41 15.02 2.32
N ASP A 51 -13.74 14.97 2.32
CA ASP A 51 -14.54 14.88 3.54
C ASP A 51 -14.14 13.71 4.42
N LYS A 52 -14.03 13.96 5.74
CA LYS A 52 -13.67 12.95 6.73
C LYS A 52 -14.57 11.70 6.65
N ALA A 53 -15.87 11.89 6.47
CA ALA A 53 -16.83 10.79 6.34
C ALA A 53 -16.58 9.93 5.09
N ASN A 54 -16.25 10.56 3.97
CA ASN A 54 -15.94 9.87 2.71
C ASN A 54 -14.62 9.08 2.84
N ILE A 55 -13.58 9.66 3.45
CA ILE A 55 -12.32 8.97 3.72
C ILE A 55 -12.54 7.77 4.66
N GLU A 56 -13.34 7.93 5.72
CA GLU A 56 -13.67 6.84 6.64
C GLU A 56 -14.47 5.72 5.95
N HIS A 57 -15.41 6.07 5.08
CA HIS A 57 -16.15 5.11 4.27
C HIS A 57 -15.19 4.31 3.37
N LEU A 58 -14.32 5.01 2.62
CA LEU A 58 -13.33 4.41 1.73
C LEU A 58 -12.37 3.44 2.44
N LEU A 59 -11.98 3.78 3.67
CA LEU A 59 -11.14 2.92 4.51
C LEU A 59 -11.85 1.65 4.97
N LYS A 60 -13.16 1.74 5.25
CA LYS A 60 -14.01 0.62 5.69
C LYS A 60 -14.44 -0.28 4.54
N THR A 61 -14.56 0.25 3.32
CA THR A 61 -14.90 -0.55 2.13
C THR A 61 -13.87 -1.65 1.90
N THR A 62 -14.32 -2.81 1.44
CA THR A 62 -13.42 -3.92 1.07
C THR A 62 -12.42 -3.47 -0.01
N PRO A 63 -11.12 -3.75 0.16
CA PRO A 63 -10.10 -3.44 -0.85
C PRO A 63 -10.46 -3.99 -2.24
N GLY A 64 -10.39 -3.15 -3.26
CA GLY A 64 -10.71 -3.50 -4.65
C GLY A 64 -12.16 -3.22 -5.05
N LEU A 65 -13.06 -2.89 -4.10
CA LEU A 65 -14.48 -2.60 -4.38
C LEU A 65 -14.85 -1.14 -4.11
N GLU A 66 -13.86 -0.25 -3.97
CA GLU A 66 -14.09 1.16 -3.66
C GLU A 66 -14.94 1.88 -4.73
N ALA A 67 -14.90 1.42 -5.98
CA ALA A 67 -15.66 2.01 -7.09
C ALA A 67 -17.08 1.44 -7.23
N HIS A 68 -17.38 0.28 -6.63
CA HIS A 68 -18.60 -0.49 -6.89
C HIS A 68 -19.27 -0.98 -5.59
N PRO A 69 -19.68 -0.09 -4.66
CA PRO A 69 -20.25 -0.51 -3.38
C PRO A 69 -21.62 -1.20 -3.50
N HIS A 70 -22.40 -0.90 -4.54
CA HIS A 70 -23.76 -1.41 -4.71
C HIS A 70 -23.82 -2.80 -5.36
N ASP A 71 -22.84 -3.15 -6.18
CA ASP A 71 -22.85 -4.39 -6.96
C ASP A 71 -22.48 -5.63 -6.10
N ILE A 72 -21.96 -5.39 -4.89
CA ILE A 72 -21.43 -6.42 -3.99
C ILE A 72 -22.52 -7.35 -3.48
N SER A 73 -23.72 -6.83 -3.21
CA SER A 73 -24.79 -7.60 -2.55
C SER A 73 -25.36 -8.72 -3.43
N SER A 74 -25.26 -8.61 -4.75
CA SER A 74 -25.74 -9.62 -5.70
C SER A 74 -24.69 -10.65 -6.11
N MET A 75 -23.41 -10.39 -5.85
CA MET A 75 -22.33 -11.26 -6.32
C MET A 75 -22.03 -12.41 -5.35
N HIS A 76 -21.70 -13.58 -5.90
CA HIS A 76 -21.16 -14.68 -5.10
C HIS A 76 -19.79 -14.30 -4.52
N LYS A 77 -19.52 -14.70 -3.28
CA LYS A 77 -18.28 -14.35 -2.56
C LYS A 77 -17.02 -14.69 -3.36
N THR A 78 -16.95 -15.87 -3.98
CA THR A 78 -15.79 -16.27 -4.79
C THR A 78 -15.54 -15.30 -5.95
N SER A 79 -16.58 -14.93 -6.69
CA SER A 79 -16.47 -13.99 -7.81
C SER A 79 -16.09 -12.58 -7.34
N MET A 80 -16.59 -12.17 -6.18
CA MET A 80 -16.18 -10.92 -5.54
C MET A 80 -14.68 -10.92 -5.25
N TYR A 81 -14.12 -11.99 -4.68
CA TYR A 81 -12.69 -12.04 -4.37
C TYR A 81 -11.79 -12.13 -5.60
N GLU A 82 -12.23 -12.82 -6.65
CA GLU A 82 -11.53 -12.83 -7.93
C GLU A 82 -11.46 -11.42 -8.52
N LEU A 83 -12.57 -10.68 -8.50
CA LEU A 83 -12.61 -9.28 -8.93
C LEU A 83 -11.67 -8.40 -8.08
N CYS A 84 -11.74 -8.52 -6.74
CA CYS A 84 -10.83 -7.79 -5.85
C CYS A 84 -9.37 -8.12 -6.16
N ARG A 85 -9.06 -9.39 -6.39
CA ARG A 85 -7.70 -9.87 -6.67
C ARG A 85 -7.14 -9.21 -7.93
N GLU A 86 -7.92 -9.17 -9.00
CA GLU A 86 -7.46 -8.59 -10.25
C GLU A 86 -7.33 -7.06 -10.16
N ILE A 87 -8.28 -6.37 -9.52
CA ILE A 87 -8.18 -4.92 -9.30
C ILE A 87 -6.96 -4.56 -8.45
N ILE A 88 -6.75 -5.25 -7.32
CA ILE A 88 -5.62 -4.97 -6.43
C ILE A 88 -4.29 -5.29 -7.12
N LYS A 89 -4.21 -6.40 -7.87
CA LYS A 89 -2.98 -6.76 -8.61
C LYS A 89 -2.65 -5.74 -9.68
N ASP A 90 -3.64 -5.29 -10.44
CA ASP A 90 -3.43 -4.29 -11.50
C ASP A 90 -2.92 -2.98 -10.91
N ASP A 91 -3.56 -2.49 -9.84
CA ASP A 91 -3.19 -1.26 -9.15
C ASP A 91 -1.78 -1.32 -8.51
N MET A 92 -1.35 -2.51 -8.06
CA MET A 92 -0.09 -2.69 -7.31
C MET A 92 1.07 -3.23 -8.15
N LYS A 93 0.86 -3.55 -9.44
CA LYS A 93 1.82 -4.24 -10.31
C LYS A 93 3.21 -3.58 -10.33
N ASP A 94 3.26 -2.26 -10.35
CA ASP A 94 4.50 -1.48 -10.46
C ASP A 94 4.97 -0.90 -9.10
N ASP A 95 4.30 -1.22 -7.99
CA ASP A 95 4.57 -0.62 -6.67
C ASP A 95 4.73 -1.65 -5.54
N LEU A 96 5.32 -2.81 -5.85
CA LEU A 96 5.64 -3.87 -4.88
C LEU A 96 6.92 -3.57 -4.06
N LEU A 97 7.82 -2.76 -4.61
CA LEU A 97 9.08 -2.38 -3.98
C LEU A 97 8.97 -1.00 -3.30
N PRO A 98 9.78 -0.71 -2.26
CA PRO A 98 9.78 0.61 -1.65
C PRO A 98 10.13 1.70 -2.67
N ARG A 99 9.19 2.64 -2.88
CA ARG A 99 9.43 3.83 -3.70
C ARG A 99 10.58 4.65 -3.11
N ASP A 100 11.36 5.29 -3.98
CA ASP A 100 12.32 6.26 -3.49
C ASP A 100 11.62 7.55 -3.05
N THR A 101 11.56 7.77 -1.74
CA THR A 101 10.93 8.93 -1.12
C THR A 101 11.94 10.03 -0.80
N SER A 102 13.18 9.95 -1.28
CA SER A 102 14.24 10.94 -1.02
C SER A 102 13.82 12.36 -1.41
N LYS A 103 13.05 12.50 -2.49
CA LYS A 103 12.53 13.78 -3.01
C LYS A 103 11.08 14.07 -2.62
N ARG A 104 10.48 13.23 -1.77
CA ARG A 104 9.08 13.42 -1.38
C ARG A 104 8.97 14.62 -0.45
N SER A 105 8.23 15.64 -0.88
CA SER A 105 7.86 16.75 0.01
C SER A 105 7.02 16.22 1.17
N HIS A 106 7.40 16.58 2.39
CA HIS A 106 6.70 16.17 3.60
C HIS A 106 5.44 17.04 3.78
N THR A 107 4.32 16.61 3.18
CA THR A 107 3.01 17.22 3.43
C THR A 107 2.50 16.81 4.82
N LYS A 108 2.23 17.78 5.70
CA LYS A 108 1.76 17.53 7.07
C LYS A 108 0.37 16.88 7.14
N THR A 109 -0.46 17.05 6.11
CA THR A 109 -1.84 16.54 6.06
C THR A 109 -2.10 15.71 4.79
N HIS A 110 -3.07 14.80 4.85
CA HIS A 110 -3.57 14.01 3.72
C HIS A 110 -5.04 14.37 3.42
N GLY A 111 -5.33 15.66 3.30
CA GLY A 111 -6.71 16.18 3.26
C GLY A 111 -7.26 16.39 4.68
N ALA A 112 -8.51 16.00 4.92
CA ALA A 112 -9.21 16.21 6.19
C ALA A 112 -8.78 15.29 7.35
N MET A 113 -7.90 14.30 7.12
CA MET A 113 -7.45 13.34 8.14
C MET A 113 -5.95 13.42 8.40
N THR A 114 -5.56 13.37 9.67
CA THR A 114 -4.15 13.32 10.07
C THR A 114 -3.56 11.92 9.80
N PHE A 115 -2.25 11.84 9.55
CA PHE A 115 -1.56 10.57 9.31
C PHE A 115 -1.76 9.57 10.45
N VAL A 116 -1.76 10.05 11.70
CA VAL A 116 -1.96 9.22 12.90
C VAL A 116 -3.38 8.66 12.96
N ALA A 117 -4.40 9.48 12.69
CA ALA A 117 -5.79 9.03 12.66
C ALA A 117 -6.01 7.97 11.57
N MET A 118 -5.49 8.21 10.37
CA MET A 118 -5.53 7.27 9.25
C MET A 118 -4.84 5.95 9.59
N GLY A 119 -3.65 6.00 10.20
CA GLY A 119 -2.90 4.81 10.62
C GLY A 119 -3.63 3.96 11.65
N LYS A 120 -4.33 4.59 12.60
CA LYS A 120 -5.17 3.87 13.58
C LYS A 120 -6.31 3.12 12.89
N ILE A 121 -7.06 3.80 12.02
CA ILE A 121 -8.18 3.20 11.30
C ILE A 121 -7.71 2.04 10.41
N MET A 122 -6.66 2.24 9.59
CA MET A 122 -6.12 1.19 8.72
C MET A 122 -5.63 -0.03 9.50
N SER A 123 -5.03 0.16 10.68
CA SER A 123 -4.58 -0.95 11.52
C SER A 123 -5.77 -1.78 12.05
N THR A 124 -6.87 -1.12 12.44
CA THR A 124 -8.10 -1.79 12.86
C THR A 124 -8.74 -2.52 11.68
N MET A 125 -8.91 -1.84 10.54
CA MET A 125 -9.50 -2.43 9.34
C MET A 125 -8.70 -3.64 8.85
N TRP A 126 -7.36 -3.58 8.84
CA TRP A 126 -6.52 -4.71 8.46
C TRP A 126 -6.75 -5.95 9.34
N LYS A 127 -6.97 -5.78 10.64
CA LYS A 127 -7.28 -6.90 11.54
C LYS A 127 -8.63 -7.53 11.21
N GLU A 128 -9.62 -6.70 10.91
CA GLU A 128 -11.01 -7.09 10.59
C GLU A 128 -11.19 -7.61 9.17
N GLN A 129 -10.24 -7.38 8.25
CA GLN A 129 -10.32 -7.87 6.87
C GLN A 129 -10.40 -9.40 6.79
N ASP A 130 -11.11 -9.88 5.76
CA ASP A 130 -11.21 -11.30 5.44
C ASP A 130 -9.85 -11.93 5.10
N ASP A 131 -9.70 -13.20 5.44
CA ASP A 131 -8.45 -13.93 5.22
C ASP A 131 -8.12 -14.11 3.74
N GLU A 132 -9.14 -14.14 2.87
CA GLU A 132 -9.01 -14.18 1.40
C GLU A 132 -8.40 -12.88 0.86
N ILE A 133 -8.86 -11.72 1.36
CA ILE A 133 -8.27 -10.42 1.00
C ILE A 133 -6.84 -10.32 1.53
N LYS A 134 -6.59 -10.72 2.78
CA LYS A 134 -5.24 -10.77 3.34
C LYS A 134 -4.33 -11.68 2.52
N GLN A 135 -4.87 -12.78 1.96
CA GLN A 135 -4.11 -13.68 1.11
C GLN A 135 -3.64 -13.01 -0.19
N ILE A 136 -4.46 -12.17 -0.81
CA ILE A 136 -4.07 -11.39 -2.00
C ILE A 136 -2.82 -10.53 -1.70
N PHE A 137 -2.81 -9.83 -0.57
CA PHE A 137 -1.65 -9.00 -0.17
C PHE A 137 -0.43 -9.84 0.25
N ARG A 138 -0.63 -11.05 0.79
CA ARG A 138 0.46 -12.01 1.06
C ARG A 138 1.11 -12.50 -0.24
N ASP A 139 0.30 -12.82 -1.25
CA ASP A 139 0.78 -13.23 -2.58
C ASP A 139 1.62 -12.11 -3.22
N LEU A 140 1.13 -10.86 -3.16
CA LEU A 140 1.86 -9.68 -3.66
C LEU A 140 3.18 -9.43 -2.90
N ALA A 141 3.18 -9.59 -1.58
CA ALA A 141 4.40 -9.46 -0.79
C ALA A 141 5.44 -10.53 -1.15
N GLU A 142 4.98 -11.76 -1.45
CA GLU A 142 5.85 -12.84 -1.93
C GLU A 142 6.43 -12.54 -3.31
N GLN A 143 5.62 -11.99 -4.22
CA GLN A 143 6.12 -11.51 -5.51
C GLN A 143 7.19 -10.42 -5.32
N GLY A 144 6.94 -9.43 -4.47
CA GLY A 144 7.93 -8.40 -4.15
C GLY A 144 9.22 -8.95 -3.52
N ARG A 145 9.13 -10.03 -2.71
CA ARG A 145 10.32 -10.74 -2.19
C ARG A 145 11.14 -11.38 -3.31
N LYS A 146 10.50 -12.03 -4.28
CA LYS A 146 11.17 -12.64 -5.44
C LYS A 146 11.87 -11.59 -6.30
N GLU A 147 11.21 -10.47 -6.56
CA GLU A 147 11.81 -9.34 -7.30
C GLU A 147 13.00 -8.74 -6.56
N TYR A 148 12.88 -8.53 -5.24
CA TYR A 148 13.97 -8.02 -4.42
C TYR A 148 15.19 -8.98 -4.42
N GLN A 149 14.96 -10.30 -4.32
CA GLN A 149 16.05 -11.28 -4.39
C GLN A 149 16.76 -11.26 -5.75
N LYS A 150 16.01 -11.06 -6.84
CA LYS A 150 16.60 -10.89 -8.19
C LYS A 150 17.51 -9.66 -8.24
N LEU A 151 17.04 -8.51 -7.76
CA LEU A 151 17.83 -7.27 -7.69
C LEU A 151 19.12 -7.43 -6.88
N LEU A 152 19.08 -8.18 -5.78
CA LEU A 152 20.29 -8.46 -4.99
C LEU A 152 21.32 -9.31 -5.74
N LYS A 153 20.87 -10.31 -6.52
CA LYS A 153 21.75 -11.13 -7.34
C LYS A 153 22.41 -10.31 -8.45
N ASP A 154 21.62 -9.47 -9.11
CA ASP A 154 22.11 -8.60 -10.17
C ASP A 154 23.18 -7.62 -9.63
N LEU A 155 22.95 -7.04 -8.44
CA LEU A 155 23.93 -6.16 -7.79
C LEU A 155 25.25 -6.87 -7.42
N ASP A 156 25.19 -8.14 -6.97
CA ASP A 156 26.39 -8.90 -6.62
C ASP A 156 27.25 -9.19 -7.86
N VAL A 157 26.61 -9.43 -9.02
CA VAL A 157 27.29 -9.58 -10.31
C VAL A 157 28.01 -8.29 -10.69
N ASP A 158 27.33 -7.15 -10.63
CA ASP A 158 27.93 -5.84 -10.96
C ASP A 158 29.12 -5.51 -10.05
N VAL A 159 28.99 -5.76 -8.75
CA VAL A 159 30.08 -5.53 -7.78
C VAL A 159 31.28 -6.43 -8.08
N LYS A 160 31.06 -7.69 -8.46
CA LYS A 160 32.13 -8.61 -8.88
C LYS A 160 32.82 -8.12 -10.16
N GLU A 161 32.06 -7.66 -11.15
CA GLU A 161 32.60 -7.14 -12.40
C GLU A 161 33.42 -5.84 -12.19
N LEU A 162 32.97 -4.96 -11.30
CA LEU A 162 33.73 -3.76 -10.94
C LEU A 162 35.05 -4.09 -10.22
N ARG A 163 35.08 -5.16 -9.42
CA ARG A 163 36.31 -5.62 -8.76
C ARG A 163 37.33 -6.18 -9.73
N THR A 164 36.91 -6.93 -10.76
CA THR A 164 37.83 -7.52 -11.74
C THR A 164 38.44 -6.45 -12.67
N LYS A 165 37.65 -5.47 -13.10
CA LYS A 165 38.14 -4.36 -13.96
C LYS A 165 39.18 -3.46 -13.27
N LYS A 166 39.11 -3.28 -11.95
CA LYS A 166 40.05 -2.43 -11.21
C LYS A 166 41.48 -2.99 -11.17
N CYS A 167 41.68 -4.29 -11.40
CA CYS A 167 43.01 -4.90 -11.33
C CYS A 167 43.81 -4.79 -12.64
N SER A 168 43.13 -4.67 -13.80
CA SER A 168 43.78 -4.67 -15.12
C SER A 168 44.35 -3.32 -15.56
N SER A 169 44.05 -2.23 -14.87
CA SER A 169 44.44 -0.86 -15.29
C SER A 169 45.85 -0.42 -14.87
N LYS A 170 46.66 -1.29 -14.26
CA LYS A 170 47.94 -0.90 -13.61
C LYS A 170 49.20 -0.86 -14.49
N LYS A 171 49.11 -0.89 -15.82
CA LYS A 171 50.32 -0.89 -16.65
C LYS A 171 50.19 -0.25 -18.03
N ILE A 172 49.60 0.93 -18.11
CA ILE A 172 49.86 1.83 -19.25
C ILE A 172 50.87 2.86 -18.77
N LYS A 173 52.14 2.60 -19.11
CA LYS A 173 53.26 3.52 -18.92
C LYS A 173 52.99 4.72 -19.83
N VAL A 174 52.39 5.76 -19.27
CA VAL A 174 52.17 7.04 -19.96
C VAL A 174 53.56 7.58 -20.33
N LYS A 175 53.89 7.49 -21.61
CA LYS A 175 54.90 8.36 -22.21
C LYS A 175 54.25 9.73 -22.30
N GLU A 176 54.76 10.64 -21.50
CA GLU A 176 54.49 12.08 -21.49
C GLU A 176 54.62 12.65 -22.92
N PRO A 177 53.53 13.15 -23.53
CA PRO A 177 53.62 14.06 -24.66
C PRO A 177 53.63 15.48 -24.10
N GLU A 178 54.83 16.03 -24.05
CA GLU A 178 55.12 17.46 -23.93
C GLU A 178 54.64 18.14 -25.22
N GLU A 179 53.51 18.87 -25.19
CA GLU A 179 53.34 20.00 -26.11
C GLU A 179 52.30 21.02 -25.60
N GLU A 180 52.71 22.27 -25.73
CA GLU A 180 52.10 23.51 -25.29
C GLU A 180 50.79 23.82 -26.05
N ALA A 181 49.85 24.53 -25.39
CA ALA A 181 49.43 25.87 -25.80
C ALA A 181 47.98 26.22 -25.42
N LYS A 182 47.87 27.47 -24.92
CA LYS A 182 46.78 28.44 -25.12
C LYS A 182 45.51 28.32 -24.27
N ILE A 183 45.64 28.93 -23.09
CA ILE A 183 44.57 29.52 -22.28
C ILE A 183 43.76 30.51 -23.15
N LYS A 184 42.45 30.26 -23.28
CA LYS A 184 41.47 31.24 -23.78
C LYS A 184 40.53 31.62 -22.63
N GLU A 185 40.49 32.93 -22.36
CA GLU A 185 39.67 33.61 -21.36
C GLU A 185 38.18 33.24 -21.42
N LYS A 186 37.59 33.12 -20.23
CA LYS A 186 36.16 32.92 -19.99
C LYS A 186 35.49 34.28 -19.80
N PRO A 187 34.39 34.61 -20.52
CA PRO A 187 33.67 35.87 -20.34
C PRO A 187 32.89 35.91 -19.01
N PRO A 188 32.72 37.11 -18.42
CA PRO A 188 32.02 37.30 -17.15
C PRO A 188 30.51 37.10 -17.29
N LEU A 189 29.93 36.31 -16.38
CA LEU A 189 28.48 36.10 -16.26
C LEU A 189 27.82 37.32 -15.62
N PRO A 190 26.65 37.76 -16.10
CA PRO A 190 25.91 38.87 -15.53
C PRO A 190 25.32 38.53 -14.16
N GLU A 191 25.54 39.44 -13.22
CA GLU A 191 24.99 39.51 -11.88
C GLU A 191 23.48 39.83 -11.97
N VAL A 192 22.63 38.82 -11.81
CA VAL A 192 21.18 39.00 -11.79
C VAL A 192 20.71 39.17 -10.35
N LEU A 193 20.58 40.43 -9.96
CA LEU A 193 20.01 40.93 -8.71
C LEU A 193 18.54 40.48 -8.58
N HIS A 194 18.26 39.46 -7.75
CA HIS A 194 16.90 39.09 -7.37
C HIS A 194 16.54 39.75 -6.04
N HIS A 195 15.71 40.79 -6.11
CA HIS A 195 15.00 41.37 -4.97
C HIS A 195 13.94 40.38 -4.48
N HIS A 196 14.19 39.69 -3.36
CA HIS A 196 13.13 39.03 -2.62
C HIS A 196 12.60 39.97 -1.55
N ALA A 197 11.36 40.42 -1.76
CA ALA A 197 10.56 41.13 -0.79
C ALA A 197 10.28 40.22 0.42
N ILE A 198 10.66 40.70 1.60
CA ILE A 198 10.27 40.14 2.88
C ILE A 198 8.80 40.52 3.09
N VAL A 199 7.89 39.55 2.92
CA VAL A 199 6.50 39.68 3.36
C VAL A 199 6.47 39.28 4.82
N SER A 200 6.42 40.27 5.70
CA SER A 200 6.07 40.09 7.11
C SER A 200 4.64 39.56 7.20
N VAL A 201 4.48 38.32 7.65
CA VAL A 201 3.18 37.77 8.03
C VAL A 201 3.02 38.00 9.52
N SER A 202 1.96 38.73 9.86
CA SER A 202 1.57 39.11 11.21
C SER A 202 1.26 37.89 12.09
N ASP A 203 1.79 37.94 13.31
CA ASP A 203 1.35 37.17 14.46
C ASP A 203 -0.16 37.32 14.66
N SER A 204 -0.84 36.20 14.83
CA SER A 204 -2.22 36.14 15.32
C SER A 204 -2.36 34.92 16.22
N ASP A 205 -2.30 35.21 17.50
CA ASP A 205 -3.15 34.72 18.59
C ASP A 205 -3.34 33.20 18.76
N ASP A 206 -2.60 32.69 19.74
CA ASP A 206 -3.14 32.11 20.98
C ASP A 206 -4.44 31.29 20.86
N GLN A 207 -4.30 29.97 20.70
CA GLN A 207 -5.30 29.02 21.19
C GLN A 207 -4.62 27.81 21.86
N HIS A 208 -4.68 27.82 23.18
CA HIS A 208 -4.83 26.70 24.12
C HIS A 208 -4.46 25.30 23.59
N GLU A 209 -3.25 24.86 23.90
CA GLU A 209 -2.86 23.45 23.83
C GLU A 209 -3.43 22.73 25.07
N ASP A 210 -4.52 21.98 24.89
CA ASP A 210 -4.90 20.93 25.84
C ASP A 210 -3.93 19.76 25.67
N GLU A 211 -2.98 19.68 26.61
CA GLU A 211 -1.97 18.64 26.75
C GLU A 211 -2.64 17.29 27.06
N VAL A 212 -3.11 16.59 26.02
CA VAL A 212 -3.52 15.19 26.12
C VAL A 212 -2.24 14.34 26.16
N GLN A 213 -1.80 13.99 27.36
CA GLN A 213 -0.82 12.91 27.57
C GLN A 213 -1.34 11.62 26.92
N LEU A 214 -0.87 11.33 25.72
CA LEU A 214 -1.12 10.06 25.06
C LEU A 214 -0.14 9.01 25.61
N PRO A 215 -0.62 7.80 25.96
CA PRO A 215 0.25 6.72 26.37
C PRO A 215 1.19 6.37 25.21
N LEU A 216 2.48 6.32 25.53
CA LEU A 216 3.56 5.86 24.68
C LEU A 216 3.26 4.40 24.26
N PHE A 217 2.57 4.24 23.12
CA PHE A 217 2.39 2.92 22.51
C PHE A 217 3.72 2.57 21.85
N ASP A 218 4.48 1.70 22.52
CA ASP A 218 5.58 0.97 21.90
C ASP A 218 5.02 0.21 20.69
N PHE A 219 5.32 0.72 19.50
CA PHE A 219 5.05 0.09 18.23
C PHE A 219 6.05 -1.07 18.06
N ALA A 220 5.90 -2.09 18.89
CA ALA A 220 6.59 -3.35 18.76
C ALA A 220 6.15 -3.97 17.44
N PHE A 221 7.02 -3.79 16.44
CA PHE A 221 7.03 -4.44 15.15
C PHE A 221 6.67 -5.93 15.30
N MET A 222 5.44 -6.30 14.89
CA MET A 222 4.99 -7.69 14.80
C MET A 222 5.90 -8.44 13.83
N GLN A 223 6.95 -9.07 14.37
CA GLN A 223 7.60 -10.20 13.72
C GLN A 223 6.69 -11.39 13.91
N ASP A 224 6.13 -11.88 12.80
CA ASP A 224 5.49 -13.18 12.75
C ASP A 224 6.52 -14.24 13.16
N HIS A 225 6.49 -14.65 14.43
CA HIS A 225 7.20 -15.83 14.88
C HIS A 225 6.48 -17.05 14.31
N PRO A 226 7.19 -17.99 13.64
CA PRO A 226 6.58 -19.24 13.22
C PRO A 226 6.15 -20.00 14.48
N LEU A 227 4.87 -20.38 14.54
CA LEU A 227 4.33 -21.29 15.55
C LEU A 227 5.08 -22.62 15.43
N GLY A 228 6.09 -22.79 16.28
CA GLY A 228 6.70 -24.09 16.52
C GLY A 228 5.66 -25.00 17.15
N ASN A 229 5.46 -26.17 16.54
CA ASN A 229 4.74 -27.28 17.17
C ASN A 229 5.40 -27.61 18.51
N VAL A 230 4.76 -27.22 19.61
CA VAL A 230 5.12 -27.67 20.94
C VAL A 230 4.28 -28.92 21.22
N ASP A 231 4.92 -30.08 21.10
CA ASP A 231 4.42 -31.35 21.62
C ASP A 231 4.04 -31.15 23.09
N HIS A 232 2.76 -31.32 23.39
CA HIS A 232 2.25 -31.27 24.76
C HIS A 232 2.55 -32.60 25.45
N SER A 233 3.62 -32.62 26.24
CA SER A 233 3.83 -33.62 27.29
C SER A 233 3.03 -33.17 28.53
N PRO A 234 2.04 -33.94 29.01
CA PRO A 234 1.30 -33.59 30.20
C PRO A 234 1.99 -34.23 31.41
N ASP A 235 2.80 -33.46 32.15
CA ASP A 235 3.17 -33.77 33.54
C ASP A 235 3.98 -32.61 34.14
N ASN A 236 3.29 -31.63 34.73
CA ASN A 236 3.63 -31.24 36.10
C ASN A 236 2.60 -30.26 36.68
N LEU A 237 2.07 -30.67 37.83
CA LEU A 237 1.10 -29.99 38.65
C LEU A 237 1.86 -29.46 39.87
N GLU A 238 2.23 -28.18 39.91
CA GLU A 238 2.54 -27.50 41.17
C GLU A 238 2.43 -25.97 41.02
N GLN A 239 1.30 -25.44 41.51
CA GLN A 239 1.24 -24.51 42.64
C GLN A 239 2.22 -23.33 42.59
N SER A 240 1.72 -22.19 42.11
CA SER A 240 2.03 -20.90 42.75
C SER A 240 0.83 -19.95 42.65
N PHE A 241 0.10 -19.87 43.75
CA PHE A 241 -0.85 -18.82 44.05
C PHE A 241 -0.10 -17.49 44.16
N CYS A 242 -0.32 -16.55 43.25
CA CYS A 242 -0.03 -15.14 43.52
C CYS A 242 -1.34 -14.41 43.83
N ARG A 243 -1.46 -14.03 45.09
CA ARG A 243 -2.54 -13.19 45.63
C ARG A 243 -2.32 -11.74 45.17
N GLN A 244 -3.44 -11.01 45.10
CA GLN A 244 -3.57 -9.54 45.12
C GLN A 244 -3.35 -8.81 43.79
N CYS A 245 -4.43 -8.65 43.04
CA CYS A 245 -4.87 -7.35 42.53
C CYS A 245 -6.40 -7.37 42.41
N ALA A 246 -7.08 -6.59 43.27
CA ALA A 246 -8.51 -6.38 43.23
C ALA A 246 -8.86 -5.35 42.13
N PRO A 247 -9.95 -5.52 41.36
CA PRO A 247 -10.51 -4.44 40.56
C PRO A 247 -11.59 -3.71 41.36
N THR A 248 -11.44 -2.39 41.48
CA THR A 248 -12.48 -1.48 41.95
C THR A 248 -13.62 -1.47 40.93
N ARG A 249 -14.74 -2.03 41.37
CA ARG A 249 -16.01 -2.14 40.63
C ARG A 249 -16.66 -0.76 40.55
N SER A 250 -16.35 0.02 39.51
CA SER A 250 -17.07 1.26 39.21
C SER A 250 -18.41 0.91 38.55
N ARG A 251 -19.47 1.15 39.31
CA ARG A 251 -20.88 0.86 38.98
C ARG A 251 -21.40 2.00 38.10
N MET A 252 -21.25 1.90 36.78
CA MET A 252 -21.95 2.79 35.85
C MET A 252 -23.40 2.34 35.68
N SER A 253 -24.31 3.26 36.02
CA SER A 253 -25.74 3.16 35.83
C SER A 253 -26.06 3.25 34.34
N LEU A 254 -26.38 2.11 33.71
CA LEU A 254 -27.01 2.08 32.38
C LEU A 254 -28.47 2.52 32.52
N VAL A 255 -28.74 3.76 32.14
CA VAL A 255 -30.10 4.25 31.89
C VAL A 255 -30.51 3.75 30.51
N PHE A 256 -31.28 2.69 30.47
CA PHE A 256 -31.95 2.24 29.24
C PHE A 256 -33.06 3.24 28.90
N HIS A 257 -32.90 3.99 27.81
CA HIS A 257 -34.03 4.66 27.18
C HIS A 257 -34.74 3.64 26.30
N ASN A 258 -35.95 3.26 26.71
CA ASN A 258 -36.90 2.52 25.89
C ASN A 258 -37.27 3.37 24.68
N VAL A 259 -36.69 3.04 23.52
CA VAL A 259 -37.20 3.51 22.24
C VAL A 259 -38.41 2.65 21.90
N SER A 260 -39.58 3.29 21.99
CA SER A 260 -40.86 2.75 21.51
C SER A 260 -40.77 2.54 20.01
N MET A 261 -40.75 1.29 19.56
CA MET A 261 -40.95 0.95 18.15
C MET A 261 -42.46 0.90 17.87
N GLU A 262 -42.92 1.84 17.06
CA GLU A 262 -44.23 1.81 16.41
C GLU A 262 -44.29 0.63 15.42
N PRO A 263 -45.41 -0.10 15.35
CA PRO A 263 -45.58 -1.19 14.40
C PRO A 263 -45.81 -0.62 12.99
N ILE A 264 -44.88 -0.89 12.06
CA ILE A 264 -45.07 -0.57 10.65
C ILE A 264 -46.12 -1.53 10.09
N GLU A 265 -47.22 -0.93 9.65
CA GLU A 265 -48.36 -1.60 9.02
C GLU A 265 -47.92 -2.40 7.79
N SER A 266 -48.38 -3.64 7.77
CA SER A 266 -48.20 -4.61 6.71
C SER A 266 -49.29 -4.41 5.66
N LEU A 267 -48.96 -3.74 4.55
CA LEU A 267 -49.80 -3.72 3.36
C LEU A 267 -48.93 -3.72 2.10
N ASN A 268 -48.89 -4.87 1.42
CA ASN A 268 -49.29 -5.04 0.02
C ASN A 268 -48.65 -6.31 -0.58
N THR A 269 -49.37 -7.41 -0.45
CA THR A 269 -49.29 -8.54 -1.37
C THR A 269 -49.86 -8.10 -2.71
N VAL A 270 -49.00 -7.64 -3.62
CA VAL A 270 -49.31 -7.60 -5.05
C VAL A 270 -48.67 -8.83 -5.67
N SER A 271 -49.53 -9.81 -5.96
CA SER A 271 -49.22 -10.91 -6.87
C SER A 271 -49.10 -10.34 -8.29
N THR A 272 -47.86 -10.13 -8.75
CA THR A 272 -47.57 -10.06 -10.18
C THR A 272 -47.11 -11.43 -10.64
N SER A 273 -48.05 -12.19 -11.20
CA SER A 273 -47.76 -13.24 -12.17
C SER A 273 -47.28 -12.59 -13.45
N SER A 274 -45.99 -12.71 -13.75
CA SER A 274 -45.44 -12.34 -15.05
C SER A 274 -44.33 -13.32 -15.38
N ASP A 275 -44.74 -14.29 -16.19
CA ASP A 275 -44.04 -14.90 -17.31
C ASP A 275 -42.53 -15.13 -17.15
N GLU A 276 -42.20 -16.42 -17.05
CA GLU A 276 -40.86 -16.97 -17.16
C GLU A 276 -40.31 -16.67 -18.57
N ASP A 277 -39.56 -15.57 -18.70
CA ASP A 277 -38.59 -15.44 -19.79
C ASP A 277 -37.38 -16.31 -19.43
N GLU A 278 -37.40 -17.51 -20.00
CA GLU A 278 -36.32 -18.48 -20.09
C GLU A 278 -35.16 -17.86 -20.89
N SER A 279 -34.47 -16.87 -20.32
CA SER A 279 -33.27 -16.31 -20.92
C SER A 279 -32.12 -17.29 -20.68
N ASP A 280 -31.72 -17.97 -21.76
CA ASP A 280 -30.58 -18.87 -21.86
C ASP A 280 -29.39 -18.39 -21.04
N ASN A 281 -29.22 -19.00 -19.88
CA ASN A 281 -28.05 -18.85 -19.03
C ASN A 281 -26.90 -19.59 -19.74
N VAL A 282 -26.28 -18.91 -20.71
CA VAL A 282 -25.08 -19.38 -21.38
C VAL A 282 -24.03 -19.54 -20.30
N SER A 283 -23.83 -20.80 -19.91
CA SER A 283 -22.90 -21.21 -18.88
C SER A 283 -21.54 -20.57 -19.15
N SER A 284 -20.96 -19.92 -18.14
CA SER A 284 -19.61 -19.34 -18.19
C SER A 284 -18.55 -20.31 -18.77
N TYR A 285 -18.82 -21.62 -18.70
CA TYR A 285 -18.01 -22.67 -19.33
C TYR A 285 -17.99 -22.62 -20.87
N ASP A 286 -19.04 -22.15 -21.54
CA ASP A 286 -19.08 -22.06 -23.00
C ASP A 286 -18.20 -20.90 -23.53
N PHE A 287 -18.04 -19.83 -22.75
CA PHE A 287 -17.17 -18.72 -23.12
C PHE A 287 -15.68 -19.10 -23.04
N LEU A 288 -15.27 -19.84 -22.00
CA LEU A 288 -13.91 -20.35 -21.89
C LEU A 288 -13.60 -21.41 -22.96
N LYS A 289 -14.58 -22.23 -23.33
CA LYS A 289 -14.44 -23.21 -24.41
C LYS A 289 -14.24 -22.52 -25.77
N LEU A 290 -14.88 -21.38 -26.00
CA LEU A 290 -14.71 -20.58 -27.22
C LEU A 290 -13.30 -19.98 -27.31
N ILE A 291 -12.73 -19.54 -26.18
CA ILE A 291 -11.34 -19.00 -26.14
C ILE A 291 -10.33 -20.10 -26.48
N CYS A 292 -10.48 -21.32 -25.94
CA CYS A 292 -9.56 -22.42 -26.27
C CYS A 292 -9.59 -22.83 -27.75
N HIS A 293 -10.76 -22.81 -28.40
CA HIS A 293 -10.85 -23.13 -29.83
C HIS A 293 -10.24 -22.04 -30.72
N LEU A 294 -10.22 -20.78 -30.27
CA LEU A 294 -9.59 -19.68 -31.00
C LEU A 294 -8.06 -19.78 -30.98
N ASP A 295 -7.47 -20.18 -29.85
CA ASP A 295 -6.01 -20.40 -29.76
C ASP A 295 -5.57 -21.59 -30.64
N GLU A 296 -6.34 -22.69 -30.64
CA GLU A 296 -6.04 -23.86 -31.48
C GLU A 296 -6.19 -23.56 -32.99
N ALA A 297 -7.17 -22.73 -33.36
CA ALA A 297 -7.32 -22.28 -34.74
C ALA A 297 -6.20 -21.31 -35.19
N LEU A 298 -5.68 -20.49 -34.27
CA LEU A 298 -4.56 -19.58 -34.57
C LEU A 298 -3.26 -20.36 -34.78
N GLU A 299 -3.05 -21.43 -34.01
CA GLU A 299 -1.88 -22.31 -34.14
C GLU A 299 -1.91 -23.14 -35.44
N GLN A 300 -3.09 -23.51 -35.94
CA GLN A 300 -3.23 -24.19 -37.23
C GLN A 300 -3.07 -23.26 -38.45
N ALA A 301 -3.20 -21.95 -38.26
CA ALA A 301 -3.10 -20.96 -39.33
C ALA A 301 -1.66 -20.41 -39.54
N MET A 302 -0.73 -20.74 -38.64
CA MET A 302 0.69 -20.40 -38.72
C MET A 302 1.54 -21.54 -39.30
#